data_AF-D6X7C0-F1
#
_entry.id   AF-D6X7C0-F1
#
_cell.length_a   1.000
_cell.length_b   1.000
_cell.length_c   1.000
_cell.angle_alpha   90.00
_cell.angle_beta   90.00
_cell.angle_gamma   90.00
#
_symmetry.space_group_name_H-M   'P 1'
#
loop_
_entity.id
_entity.type
_entity.pdbx_description
1 polymer ?
#
loop_
_entity_poly.entity_id
_entity_poly.type
_entity_poly.pdbx_seq_one_letter_code
_entity_poly.pdbx_strand_id
1 'polypeptide(L)'
;MRRPATRAGQRGPPYGPLATSRSRRERRPTTPAQQRSVPEPESEDRGLRRGALLPWPGRAGPKPPTALPRVPTGGNGMMGIMKSLAAAGLRIVDGWTEPEGLIPPIVTGQAPSCPPQEGRVEAVLDVLEPQLREKANADWYRLSVEGGLFSETDRRFLLALRPEQNRSSRWFCVELRNGWDIMGKGAAGLLGSAPCRPEFRMLSLDGNVLCFATTWEHDISTSVLTAPHRSQVLRRWAEAVAEGTMDEPDEPPLSLAARRWLDSHEEDLRADTCRAGQGMSGS
;
A
#
# COMPACT_ATOMS: atom_id res chain seq x y z
N MET A 1 -41.17 -17.37 -66.89
CA MET A 1 -41.32 -17.64 -65.44
C MET A 1 -41.24 -16.32 -64.68
N ARG A 2 -41.95 -16.24 -63.55
CA ARG A 2 -42.58 -15.03 -62.97
C ARG A 2 -41.60 -13.95 -62.48
N ARG A 3 -42.02 -12.69 -62.71
CA ARG A 3 -41.59 -11.38 -62.18
C ARG A 3 -41.94 -11.22 -60.66
N PRO A 4 -41.74 -10.05 -59.98
CA PRO A 4 -40.59 -9.11 -59.88
C PRO A 4 -40.43 -8.42 -58.47
N ALA A 5 -39.48 -7.47 -58.36
CA ALA A 5 -39.47 -6.16 -57.63
C ALA A 5 -39.75 -6.10 -56.09
N THR A 6 -39.10 -5.25 -55.28
CA THR A 6 -39.32 -3.78 -55.16
C THR A 6 -38.23 -3.17 -54.23
N ARG A 7 -37.40 -2.20 -54.68
CA ARG A 7 -37.35 -0.74 -54.33
C ARG A 7 -37.57 -0.40 -52.83
N ALA A 8 -36.65 0.26 -52.10
CA ALA A 8 -36.10 1.63 -52.18
C ALA A 8 -36.82 2.66 -51.26
N GLY A 9 -36.02 3.55 -50.63
CA GLY A 9 -36.43 4.82 -50.00
C GLY A 9 -36.06 4.90 -48.51
N GLN A 10 -34.91 5.46 -48.11
CA GLN A 10 -34.62 6.90 -47.92
C GLN A 10 -35.77 7.73 -47.29
N ARG A 11 -35.51 8.34 -46.13
CA ARG A 11 -35.43 9.80 -45.87
C ARG A 11 -35.70 10.14 -44.39
N GLY A 12 -34.61 10.50 -43.69
CA GLY A 12 -34.43 11.80 -43.04
C GLY A 12 -35.22 12.20 -41.77
N PRO A 13 -34.69 13.17 -41.00
CA PRO A 13 -34.94 13.43 -39.57
C PRO A 13 -35.79 14.72 -39.42
N PRO A 14 -35.71 15.59 -38.37
CA PRO A 14 -35.18 15.50 -36.99
C PRO A 14 -36.18 16.01 -35.93
N TYR A 15 -35.88 15.84 -34.63
CA TYR A 15 -36.41 16.74 -33.60
C TYR A 15 -35.26 17.30 -32.76
N GLY A 16 -35.06 18.61 -32.93
CA GLY A 16 -34.23 19.47 -32.10
C GLY A 16 -35.06 20.18 -31.01
N PRO A 17 -34.57 21.31 -30.46
CA PRO A 17 -34.40 21.51 -29.02
C PRO A 17 -35.48 22.40 -28.37
N LEU A 18 -35.52 22.39 -27.03
CA LEU A 18 -36.14 23.46 -26.23
C LEU A 18 -35.11 24.06 -25.26
N ALA A 19 -34.68 25.27 -25.59
CA ALA A 19 -34.34 26.33 -24.63
C ALA A 19 -35.65 26.79 -23.95
N THR A 20 -35.78 27.42 -22.78
CA THR A 20 -34.96 28.32 -21.96
C THR A 20 -35.77 28.57 -20.69
N SER A 21 -35.14 28.72 -19.52
CA SER A 21 -35.62 29.68 -18.51
C SER A 21 -34.52 30.03 -17.52
N ARG A 22 -34.03 31.26 -17.67
CA ARG A 22 -33.29 32.01 -16.66
C ARG A 22 -34.23 32.28 -15.47
N SER A 23 -33.76 32.04 -14.25
CA SER A 23 -34.24 32.76 -13.08
C SER A 23 -33.05 33.37 -12.34
N ARG A 24 -33.01 34.69 -12.45
CA ARG A 24 -32.13 35.63 -11.78
C ARG A 24 -32.87 36.05 -10.51
N ARG A 25 -32.36 35.67 -9.33
CA ARG A 25 -32.67 36.34 -8.04
C ARG A 25 -31.34 36.75 -7.45
N GLU A 26 -30.96 38.01 -7.71
CA GLU A 26 -31.07 39.11 -6.73
C GLU A 26 -30.11 38.93 -5.55
N ARG A 27 -28.91 39.50 -5.75
CA ARG A 27 -28.11 40.03 -4.64
C ARG A 27 -28.87 41.23 -4.09
N ARG A 28 -29.13 41.24 -2.78
CA ARG A 28 -29.27 42.49 -2.02
C ARG A 28 -28.30 42.49 -0.84
N PRO A 29 -27.73 43.66 -0.52
CA PRO A 29 -26.67 43.84 0.46
C PRO A 29 -27.26 44.01 1.86
N THR A 30 -26.55 43.52 2.87
CA THR A 30 -26.72 43.94 4.27
C THR A 30 -25.48 44.70 4.71
N THR A 31 -25.67 45.99 4.95
CA THR A 31 -24.76 46.97 5.54
C THR A 31 -24.66 46.76 7.08
N PRO A 32 -23.82 47.50 7.83
CA PRO A 32 -22.85 46.93 8.77
C PRO A 32 -23.33 47.03 10.23
N ALA A 33 -23.05 46.00 11.03
CA ALA A 33 -23.25 46.06 12.47
C ALA A 33 -21.94 46.46 13.18
N GLN A 34 -21.94 47.72 13.62
CA GLN A 34 -21.39 48.27 14.86
C GLN A 34 -20.21 47.56 15.56
N GLN A 35 -19.15 48.37 15.65
CA GLN A 35 -18.06 48.33 16.62
C GLN A 35 -18.54 48.00 18.04
N ARG A 36 -17.92 46.98 18.64
CA ARG A 36 -17.70 46.91 20.09
C ARG A 36 -16.23 46.63 20.33
N SER A 37 -15.58 47.62 20.92
CA SER A 37 -14.23 47.60 21.44
C SER A 37 -14.15 46.67 22.66
N VAL A 38 -13.21 45.71 22.68
CA VAL A 38 -12.45 45.23 23.86
C VAL A 38 -11.21 44.43 23.37
N PRO A 39 -10.17 44.17 24.19
CA PRO A 39 -8.85 44.76 24.11
C PRO A 39 -7.77 43.82 23.49
N GLU A 40 -6.60 44.39 23.20
CA GLU A 40 -5.39 43.65 22.86
C GLU A 40 -5.02 42.57 23.89
N PRO A 41 -4.38 41.49 23.40
CA PRO A 41 -3.27 40.91 24.13
C PRO A 41 -2.01 40.89 23.26
N GLU A 42 -1.03 41.65 23.75
CA GLU A 42 0.39 41.34 23.90
C GLU A 42 1.04 40.39 22.88
N SER A 43 2.02 40.98 22.21
CA SER A 43 3.12 40.35 21.51
C SER A 43 3.85 39.30 22.35
N GLU A 44 3.81 38.04 21.93
CA GLU A 44 4.88 37.08 22.20
C GLU A 44 5.42 36.51 20.90
N ASP A 45 6.55 37.12 20.51
CA ASP A 45 7.62 36.55 19.72
C ASP A 45 8.03 35.18 20.27
N ARG A 46 7.89 34.12 19.46
CA ARG A 46 8.68 32.89 19.62
C ARG A 46 8.75 32.11 18.32
N GLY A 47 9.96 32.12 17.78
CA GLY A 47 10.31 31.60 16.49
C GLY A 47 10.10 30.09 16.29
N LEU A 48 9.99 29.78 15.00
CA LEU A 48 10.30 28.49 14.39
C LEU A 48 11.39 27.73 15.16
N ARG A 49 11.04 26.56 15.69
CA ARG A 49 12.01 25.50 15.93
C ARG A 49 11.61 24.23 15.20
N ARG A 50 12.54 23.81 14.34
CA ARG A 50 12.68 22.50 13.71
C ARG A 50 12.44 21.41 14.76
N GLY A 51 11.44 20.56 14.54
CA GLY A 51 11.28 19.31 15.26
C GLY A 51 12.31 18.31 14.78
N ALA A 52 13.44 18.25 15.48
CA ALA A 52 14.46 17.24 15.31
C ALA A 52 13.93 15.85 15.70
N LEU A 53 14.36 14.83 14.96
CA LEU A 53 14.37 13.44 15.40
C LEU A 53 15.01 13.36 16.80
N LEU A 54 14.24 12.94 17.79
CA LEU A 54 14.76 12.55 19.09
C LEU A 54 14.79 11.01 19.17
N PRO A 55 15.87 10.43 19.71
CA PRO A 55 15.97 8.99 19.96
C PRO A 55 15.09 8.59 21.15
N TRP A 56 14.51 7.39 21.05
CA TRP A 56 13.68 6.77 22.08
C TRP A 56 14.49 6.51 23.37
N PRO A 57 14.14 7.06 24.55
CA PRO A 57 14.85 6.75 25.78
C PRO A 57 14.33 5.45 26.39
N GLY A 58 15.26 4.55 26.71
CA GLY A 58 15.00 3.31 27.43
C GLY A 58 14.37 3.56 28.79
N ARG A 59 13.26 2.87 29.06
CA ARG A 59 12.75 2.62 30.41
C ARG A 59 12.90 1.14 30.73
N ALA A 60 13.58 0.88 31.84
CA ALA A 60 13.53 -0.40 32.54
C ALA A 60 12.08 -0.66 32.98
N GLY A 61 11.43 -1.62 32.32
CA GLY A 61 10.13 -2.17 32.72
C GLY A 61 10.28 -3.33 33.70
N PRO A 62 9.23 -3.67 34.46
CA PRO A 62 9.28 -4.67 35.52
C PRO A 62 9.42 -6.10 34.96
N LYS A 63 9.98 -6.98 35.79
CA LYS A 63 10.22 -8.43 35.55
C LYS A 63 9.03 -9.10 34.83
N PRO A 64 9.26 -9.87 33.74
CA PRO A 64 8.19 -10.60 33.08
C PRO A 64 7.66 -11.73 33.98
N PRO A 65 6.34 -11.99 33.97
CA PRO A 65 5.77 -13.16 34.62
C PRO A 65 6.21 -14.45 33.93
N THR A 66 6.30 -15.50 34.75
CA THR A 66 6.69 -16.88 34.48
C THR A 66 6.31 -17.39 33.08
N ALA A 67 7.32 -17.98 32.42
CA ALA A 67 7.24 -18.57 31.08
C ALA A 67 5.98 -19.41 30.85
N LEU A 68 5.19 -19.02 29.85
CA LEU A 68 4.23 -19.91 29.20
C LEU A 68 4.98 -21.08 28.55
N PRO A 69 4.39 -22.29 28.49
CA PRO A 69 5.05 -23.46 27.94
C PRO A 69 5.44 -23.21 26.47
N ARG A 70 6.73 -23.39 26.19
CA ARG A 70 7.28 -23.42 24.84
C ARG A 70 6.53 -24.45 24.00
N VAL A 71 5.88 -23.99 22.92
CA VAL A 71 5.38 -24.88 21.88
C VAL A 71 6.58 -25.59 21.25
N PRO A 72 6.58 -26.93 21.11
CA PRO A 72 7.72 -27.65 20.57
C PRO A 72 7.91 -27.31 19.08
N THR A 73 9.08 -26.78 18.76
CA THR A 73 9.64 -26.68 17.41
C THR A 73 9.94 -28.07 16.89
N GLY A 74 8.97 -28.69 16.20
CA GLY A 74 9.14 -29.97 15.53
C GLY A 74 8.69 -29.89 14.07
N GLY A 75 9.65 -29.96 13.14
CA GLY A 75 9.56 -30.56 11.79
C GLY A 75 8.46 -30.16 10.78
N ASN A 76 7.49 -29.31 11.14
CA ASN A 76 6.26 -29.06 10.38
C ASN A 76 6.12 -27.63 9.84
N GLY A 77 7.18 -26.82 9.85
CA GLY A 77 7.13 -25.38 9.53
C GLY A 77 6.52 -25.09 8.15
N MET A 78 7.05 -25.69 7.09
CA MET A 78 6.55 -25.46 5.72
C MET A 78 5.13 -26.00 5.52
N MET A 79 4.81 -27.17 6.07
CA MET A 79 3.45 -27.75 5.98
C MET A 79 2.42 -26.88 6.71
N GLY A 80 2.79 -26.31 7.86
CA GLY A 80 1.97 -25.34 8.58
C GLY A 80 1.74 -24.06 7.77
N ILE A 81 2.79 -23.54 7.13
CA ILE A 81 2.71 -22.37 6.26
C ILE A 81 1.75 -22.61 5.10
N MET A 82 1.92 -23.72 4.37
CA MET A 82 1.07 -24.07 3.24
C MET A 82 -0.39 -24.22 3.64
N LYS A 83 -0.68 -24.82 4.80
CA LYS A 83 -2.05 -24.94 5.32
C LYS A 83 -2.66 -23.57 5.64
N SER A 84 -1.89 -22.67 6.24
CA SER A 84 -2.34 -21.31 6.56
C SER A 84 -2.61 -20.49 5.29
N LEU A 85 -1.72 -20.54 4.30
CA LEU A 85 -1.92 -19.91 2.99
C LEU A 85 -3.16 -20.45 2.30
N ALA A 86 -3.32 -21.78 2.26
CA ALA A 86 -4.48 -22.42 1.64
C ALA A 86 -5.80 -22.00 2.32
N ALA A 87 -5.81 -21.80 3.63
CA ALA A 87 -6.97 -21.31 4.36
C ALA A 87 -7.34 -19.86 3.96
N ALA A 88 -6.35 -19.03 3.62
CA ALA A 88 -6.55 -17.68 3.08
C ALA A 88 -6.93 -17.67 1.59
N GLY A 89 -6.95 -18.83 0.94
CA GLY A 89 -7.13 -18.97 -0.51
C GLY A 89 -5.89 -18.63 -1.34
N LEU A 90 -4.71 -18.72 -0.74
CA LEU A 90 -3.41 -18.53 -1.40
C LEU A 90 -2.72 -19.87 -1.63
N ARG A 91 -1.98 -19.97 -2.74
CA ARG A 91 -1.16 -21.14 -3.07
C ARG A 91 0.23 -20.68 -3.51
N ILE A 92 1.29 -21.29 -2.98
CA ILE A 92 2.65 -21.04 -3.46
C ILE A 92 2.77 -21.55 -4.91
N VAL A 93 3.41 -20.75 -5.77
CA VAL A 93 3.75 -21.13 -7.13
C VAL A 93 5.13 -21.76 -7.13
N ASP A 94 5.19 -23.05 -7.42
CA ASP A 94 6.45 -23.81 -7.49
C ASP A 94 7.31 -23.36 -8.67
N GLY A 95 8.63 -23.49 -8.53
CA GLY A 95 9.60 -23.20 -9.59
C GLY A 95 9.79 -21.71 -9.91
N TRP A 96 9.14 -20.82 -9.17
CA TRP A 96 9.41 -19.39 -9.28
C TRP A 96 10.78 -19.04 -8.68
N THR A 97 11.56 -18.26 -9.42
CA THR A 97 12.85 -17.73 -8.98
C THR A 97 12.72 -16.22 -8.82
N GLU A 98 13.23 -15.68 -7.71
CA GLU A 98 13.18 -14.26 -7.41
C GLU A 98 13.96 -13.45 -8.45
N PRO A 99 13.32 -12.52 -9.19
CA PRO A 99 14.01 -11.58 -10.04
C PRO A 99 15.02 -10.75 -9.25
N GLU A 100 16.15 -10.43 -9.88
CA GLU A 100 17.10 -9.48 -9.30
C GLU A 100 16.48 -8.07 -9.25
N GLY A 101 16.92 -7.27 -8.28
CA GLY A 101 16.52 -5.86 -8.18
C GLY A 101 15.14 -5.62 -7.58
N LEU A 102 14.48 -6.61 -6.97
CA LEU A 102 13.29 -6.37 -6.17
C LEU A 102 13.62 -5.66 -4.86
N ILE A 103 12.67 -4.85 -4.37
CA ILE A 103 12.77 -4.24 -3.04
C ILE A 103 12.85 -5.35 -1.98
N PRO A 104 13.87 -5.37 -1.10
CA PRO A 104 13.95 -6.39 -0.05
C PRO A 104 12.75 -6.30 0.91
N PRO A 105 12.16 -7.42 1.37
CA PRO A 105 11.01 -7.39 2.28
C PRO A 105 11.23 -6.54 3.54
N ILE A 106 12.44 -6.53 4.09
CA ILE A 106 12.80 -5.72 5.26
C ILE A 106 12.64 -4.21 5.00
N VAL A 107 12.89 -3.76 3.77
CA VAL A 107 12.77 -2.34 3.39
C VAL A 107 11.29 -1.92 3.36
N THR A 108 10.41 -2.82 2.90
CA THR A 108 8.95 -2.60 2.91
C THR A 108 8.36 -2.48 4.32
N GLY A 109 9.19 -2.71 5.35
CA GLY A 109 8.94 -2.38 6.75
C GLY A 109 8.36 -0.98 6.96
N GLN A 110 8.92 0.00 6.24
CA GLN A 110 8.61 1.44 6.37
C GLN A 110 7.50 1.92 5.42
N ALA A 111 6.85 1.02 4.67
CA ALA A 111 5.81 1.39 3.72
C ALA A 111 4.64 2.19 4.34
N PRO A 112 4.18 1.90 5.58
CA PRO A 112 3.15 2.72 6.24
C PRO A 112 3.55 4.18 6.50
N SER A 113 4.85 4.50 6.47
CA SER A 113 5.35 5.88 6.62
C SER A 113 5.45 6.65 5.31
N CYS A 114 5.15 6.01 4.16
CA CYS A 114 5.18 6.66 2.85
C CYS A 114 3.97 7.60 2.70
N PRO A 115 4.16 8.88 2.35
CA PRO A 115 3.05 9.81 2.24
C PRO A 115 2.28 9.63 0.91
N PRO A 116 1.01 10.08 0.82
CA PRO A 116 0.22 9.98 -0.42
C PRO A 116 0.88 10.63 -1.64
N GLN A 117 1.67 11.69 -1.44
CA GLN A 117 2.39 12.39 -2.50
C GLN A 117 3.42 11.52 -3.22
N GLU A 118 3.86 10.42 -2.61
CA GLU A 118 4.75 9.43 -3.22
C GLU A 118 3.97 8.32 -3.94
N GLY A 119 2.66 8.49 -4.19
CA GLY A 119 1.83 7.54 -4.92
C GLY A 119 1.18 6.48 -4.03
N ARG A 120 1.08 6.73 -2.71
CA ARG A 120 0.31 5.88 -1.78
C ARG A 120 -1.18 6.20 -1.85
N VAL A 121 -1.99 5.17 -2.09
CA VAL A 121 -3.46 5.19 -1.98
C VAL A 121 -3.87 4.23 -0.88
N GLU A 122 -4.84 4.60 -0.05
CA GLU A 122 -5.27 3.79 1.09
C GLU A 122 -6.78 3.72 1.23
N ALA A 123 -7.25 2.60 1.79
CA ALA A 123 -8.58 2.42 2.36
C ALA A 123 -8.42 2.13 3.85
N VAL A 124 -9.18 2.83 4.68
CA VAL A 124 -9.13 2.76 6.14
C VAL A 124 -10.54 2.47 6.66
N LEU A 125 -10.64 1.53 7.60
CA LEU A 125 -11.89 1.12 8.23
C LEU A 125 -11.71 1.07 9.74
N ASP A 126 -12.69 1.61 10.48
CA ASP A 126 -12.76 1.50 11.94
C ASP A 126 -12.95 0.03 12.35
N VAL A 127 -12.32 -0.42 13.43
CA VAL A 127 -12.42 -1.80 13.92
C VAL A 127 -13.84 -2.21 14.36
N LEU A 128 -14.72 -1.24 14.59
CA LEU A 128 -16.13 -1.43 14.94
C LEU A 128 -17.05 -1.38 13.71
N GLU A 129 -16.51 -1.20 12.50
CA GLU A 129 -17.28 -1.14 11.27
C GLU A 129 -18.15 -2.40 11.10
N PRO A 130 -19.47 -2.25 10.87
CA PRO A 130 -20.32 -3.38 10.52
C PRO A 130 -19.81 -4.07 9.26
N GLN A 131 -19.68 -5.40 9.31
CA GLN A 131 -19.15 -6.21 8.21
C GLN A 131 -17.69 -5.85 7.86
N LEU A 132 -16.89 -5.50 8.87
CA LEU A 132 -15.47 -5.14 8.73
C LEU A 132 -14.70 -6.11 7.83
N ARG A 133 -14.88 -7.42 8.04
CA ARG A 133 -14.16 -8.45 7.26
C ARG A 133 -14.51 -8.38 5.78
N GLU A 134 -15.79 -8.32 5.46
CA GLU A 134 -16.28 -8.28 4.08
C GLU A 134 -15.82 -7.00 3.38
N LYS A 135 -15.94 -5.85 4.05
CA LYS A 135 -15.51 -4.55 3.51
C LYS A 135 -14.00 -4.48 3.32
N ALA A 136 -13.22 -4.92 4.32
CA ALA A 136 -11.76 -4.92 4.23
C ALA A 136 -11.24 -5.86 3.14
N ASN A 137 -11.86 -7.03 2.97
CA ASN A 137 -11.54 -7.94 1.86
C ASN A 137 -11.86 -7.28 0.51
N ALA A 138 -13.02 -6.63 0.38
CA ALA A 138 -13.41 -5.94 -0.85
C ALA A 138 -12.46 -4.78 -1.19
N ASP A 139 -12.10 -3.95 -0.20
CA ASP A 139 -11.15 -2.86 -0.39
C ASP A 139 -9.74 -3.36 -0.75
N TRP A 140 -9.28 -4.44 -0.11
CA TRP A 140 -8.01 -5.05 -0.48
C TRP A 140 -8.00 -5.54 -1.92
N TYR A 141 -9.03 -6.26 -2.35
CA TYR A 141 -9.09 -6.79 -3.71
C TYR A 141 -9.18 -5.65 -4.74
N ARG A 142 -10.05 -4.66 -4.48
CA ARG A 142 -10.19 -3.47 -5.32
C ARG A 142 -8.86 -2.74 -5.49
N LEU A 143 -8.21 -2.36 -4.38
CA LEU A 143 -6.93 -1.67 -4.42
C LEU A 143 -5.83 -2.52 -5.09
N SER A 144 -5.81 -3.83 -4.85
CA SER A 144 -4.83 -4.74 -5.46
C SER A 144 -4.96 -4.77 -6.99
N VAL A 145 -6.18 -4.81 -7.51
CA VAL A 145 -6.42 -4.81 -8.96
C VAL A 145 -6.20 -3.41 -9.56
N GLU A 146 -6.79 -2.37 -8.97
CA GLU A 146 -6.67 -0.98 -9.46
C GLU A 146 -5.22 -0.49 -9.43
N GLY A 147 -4.48 -0.86 -8.38
CA GLY A 147 -3.08 -0.50 -8.22
C GLY A 147 -2.11 -1.35 -9.04
N GLY A 148 -2.55 -2.48 -9.61
CA GLY A 148 -1.73 -3.35 -10.43
C GLY A 148 -0.85 -4.34 -9.65
N LEU A 149 -1.21 -4.71 -8.41
CA LEU A 149 -0.55 -5.79 -7.68
C LEU A 149 -0.63 -7.10 -8.48
N PHE A 150 -1.81 -7.34 -9.05
CA PHE A 150 -2.10 -8.42 -9.98
C PHE A 150 -3.28 -8.00 -10.88
N SER A 151 -3.57 -8.80 -11.91
CA SER A 151 -4.72 -8.56 -12.79
C SER A 151 -5.86 -9.54 -12.50
N GLU A 152 -7.07 -9.27 -13.00
CA GLU A 152 -8.19 -10.18 -12.80
C GLU A 152 -7.95 -11.59 -13.39
N THR A 153 -7.17 -11.66 -14.48
CA THR A 153 -6.85 -12.88 -15.24
C THR A 153 -5.60 -13.58 -14.72
N ASP A 154 -4.60 -12.82 -14.30
CA ASP A 154 -3.37 -13.32 -13.65
C ASP A 154 -3.27 -12.77 -12.23
N ARG A 155 -3.66 -13.61 -11.27
CA ARG A 155 -3.73 -13.27 -9.84
C ARG A 155 -2.50 -13.73 -9.05
N ARG A 156 -1.34 -13.70 -9.70
CA ARG A 156 -0.05 -14.01 -9.08
C ARG A 156 0.63 -12.75 -8.59
N PHE A 157 1.21 -12.82 -7.40
CA PHE A 157 1.97 -11.75 -6.77
C PHE A 157 2.96 -12.33 -5.77
N LEU A 158 3.83 -11.49 -5.23
CA LEU A 158 4.82 -11.88 -4.23
C LEU A 158 4.30 -11.56 -2.84
N LEU A 159 4.47 -12.49 -1.91
CA LEU A 159 4.09 -12.32 -0.51
C LEU A 159 5.35 -12.40 0.36
N ALA A 160 5.54 -11.40 1.21
CA ALA A 160 6.63 -11.42 2.18
C ALA A 160 6.28 -12.40 3.31
N LEU A 161 7.00 -13.51 3.38
CA LEU A 161 6.82 -14.51 4.44
C LEU A 161 8.12 -14.71 5.21
N ARG A 162 7.97 -14.98 6.50
CA ARG A 162 9.05 -15.43 7.37
C ARG A 162 8.90 -16.94 7.60
N PRO A 163 9.71 -17.80 6.96
CA PRO A 163 9.54 -19.24 7.06
C PRO A 163 9.88 -19.80 8.46
N GLU A 164 10.75 -19.13 9.20
CA GLU A 164 11.17 -19.51 10.56
C GLU A 164 11.29 -18.25 11.42
N GLN A 165 10.95 -18.32 12.73
CA GLN A 165 10.88 -17.15 13.61
C GLN A 165 12.14 -16.26 13.64
N ASN A 166 13.32 -16.85 13.41
CA ASN A 166 14.61 -16.17 13.47
C ASN A 166 15.22 -15.85 12.09
N ARG A 167 14.47 -16.08 11.02
CA ARG A 167 14.95 -15.81 9.65
C ARG A 167 14.41 -14.48 9.14
N SER A 168 15.16 -13.82 8.27
CA SER A 168 14.64 -12.68 7.52
C SER A 168 13.47 -13.08 6.62
N SER A 169 12.50 -12.17 6.46
CA SER A 169 11.39 -12.37 5.53
C SER A 169 11.90 -12.42 4.09
N ARG A 170 11.29 -13.28 3.26
CA ARG A 170 11.61 -13.46 1.83
C ARG A 170 10.35 -13.35 0.98
N TRP A 171 10.52 -13.05 -0.31
CA TRP A 171 9.42 -13.06 -1.26
C TRP A 171 9.07 -14.48 -1.69
N PHE A 172 7.79 -14.83 -1.64
CA PHE A 172 7.25 -16.06 -2.20
C PHE A 172 6.21 -15.71 -3.25
N CYS A 173 6.35 -16.23 -4.46
CA CYS A 173 5.30 -16.12 -5.46
C CYS A 173 4.09 -16.96 -5.04
N VAL A 174 2.94 -16.32 -4.94
CA VAL A 174 1.66 -16.94 -4.61
C VAL A 174 0.61 -16.62 -5.67
N GLU A 175 -0.41 -17.47 -5.75
CA GLU A 175 -1.58 -17.30 -6.60
C GLU A 175 -2.84 -17.21 -5.74
N LEU A 176 -3.71 -16.23 -6.03
CA LEU A 176 -5.01 -16.06 -5.40
C LEU A 176 -6.08 -16.96 -6.02
N ARG A 177 -6.74 -17.78 -5.21
CA ARG A 177 -7.82 -18.69 -5.64
C ARG A 177 -9.20 -18.06 -5.42
N ASN A 178 -10.23 -18.49 -6.15
CA ASN A 178 -11.58 -17.91 -6.10
C ASN A 178 -12.29 -17.92 -4.72
N GLY A 179 -11.82 -18.69 -3.74
CA GLY A 179 -12.36 -18.75 -2.37
C GLY A 179 -11.48 -18.07 -1.33
N TRP A 180 -10.91 -16.92 -1.66
CA TRP A 180 -9.96 -16.20 -0.83
C TRP A 180 -10.61 -15.48 0.35
N ASP A 181 -9.83 -15.29 1.41
CA ASP A 181 -10.22 -14.56 2.62
C ASP A 181 -8.96 -14.04 3.32
N ILE A 182 -8.49 -12.89 2.84
CA ILE A 182 -7.24 -12.28 3.28
C ILE A 182 -7.39 -11.67 4.66
N MET A 183 -8.48 -10.94 4.90
CA MET A 183 -8.72 -10.21 6.15
C MET A 183 -9.27 -11.08 7.28
N GLY A 184 -9.87 -12.24 6.97
CA GLY A 184 -10.31 -13.21 7.97
C GLY A 184 -9.25 -14.27 8.25
N LYS A 185 -9.34 -15.42 7.56
CA LYS A 185 -8.45 -16.57 7.73
C LYS A 185 -6.99 -16.25 7.46
N GLY A 186 -6.70 -15.38 6.49
CA GLY A 186 -5.34 -14.91 6.23
C GLY A 186 -4.75 -14.14 7.40
N ALA A 187 -5.43 -13.09 7.86
CA ALA A 187 -5.00 -12.26 8.98
C ALA A 187 -4.96 -13.03 10.32
N ALA A 188 -5.82 -14.03 10.51
CA ALA A 188 -5.74 -14.94 11.65
C ALA A 188 -4.56 -15.93 11.57
N GLY A 189 -3.91 -16.01 10.42
CA GLY A 189 -2.79 -16.90 10.14
C GLY A 189 -1.51 -16.12 9.84
N LEU A 190 -0.94 -16.32 8.65
CA LEU A 190 0.34 -15.72 8.28
C LEU A 190 0.28 -14.24 7.86
N LEU A 191 -0.91 -13.70 7.61
CA LEU A 191 -1.08 -12.34 7.10
C LEU A 191 -1.41 -11.33 8.21
N GLY A 192 -1.31 -11.71 9.47
CA GLY A 192 -1.71 -10.87 10.59
C GLY A 192 -1.55 -11.55 11.94
N SER A 193 -2.13 -10.94 12.97
CA SER A 193 -2.11 -11.45 14.33
C SER A 193 -3.46 -12.04 14.79
N ALA A 194 -4.56 -11.69 14.12
CA ALA A 194 -5.92 -12.18 14.39
C ALA A 194 -6.86 -11.87 13.20
N PRO A 195 -8.09 -12.43 13.15
CA PRO A 195 -9.08 -12.00 12.17
C PRO A 195 -9.28 -10.48 12.23
N CYS A 196 -9.28 -9.83 11.07
CA CYS A 196 -9.35 -8.37 10.91
C CYS A 196 -8.23 -7.62 11.65
N ARG A 197 -7.05 -8.24 11.82
CA ARG A 197 -5.83 -7.60 12.31
C ARG A 197 -4.67 -7.88 11.34
N PRO A 198 -4.71 -7.30 10.12
CA PRO A 198 -3.75 -7.61 9.07
C PRO A 198 -2.38 -6.93 9.31
N GLU A 199 -1.32 -7.64 8.94
CA GLU A 199 0.09 -7.24 9.07
C GLU A 199 0.93 -7.86 7.94
N PHE A 200 0.55 -7.62 6.69
CA PHE A 200 1.20 -8.24 5.53
C PHE A 200 1.80 -7.22 4.55
N ARG A 201 2.75 -7.69 3.74
CA ARG A 201 3.30 -6.99 2.57
C ARG A 201 3.26 -7.90 1.36
N MET A 202 2.79 -7.37 0.25
CA MET A 202 2.66 -8.02 -1.04
C MET A 202 3.25 -7.13 -2.12
N LEU A 203 3.92 -7.71 -3.12
CA LEU A 203 4.58 -6.98 -4.19
C LEU A 203 4.15 -7.56 -5.55
N SER A 204 3.96 -6.72 -6.55
CA SER A 204 3.72 -7.18 -7.93
C SER A 204 4.93 -7.95 -8.46
N LEU A 205 4.71 -8.82 -9.45
CA LEU A 205 5.79 -9.64 -10.01
C LEU A 205 6.92 -8.82 -10.66
N ASP A 206 6.62 -7.60 -11.10
CA ASP A 206 7.57 -6.64 -11.68
C ASP A 206 8.18 -5.68 -10.64
N GLY A 207 7.80 -5.78 -9.36
CA GLY A 207 8.32 -4.93 -8.29
C GLY A 207 7.78 -3.50 -8.25
N ASN A 208 6.85 -3.13 -9.15
CA ASN A 208 6.37 -1.75 -9.28
C ASN A 208 5.20 -1.38 -8.36
N VAL A 209 4.57 -2.35 -7.70
CA VAL A 209 3.39 -2.10 -6.87
C VAL A 209 3.54 -2.84 -5.55
N LEU A 210 3.60 -2.09 -4.45
CA LEU A 210 3.64 -2.62 -3.10
C LEU A 210 2.26 -2.46 -2.46
N CYS A 211 1.59 -3.56 -2.13
CA CYS A 211 0.38 -3.58 -1.33
C CYS A 211 0.72 -4.00 0.10
N PHE A 212 0.23 -3.30 1.09
CA PHE A 212 0.46 -3.64 2.49
C PHE A 212 -0.77 -3.30 3.33
N ALA A 213 -0.94 -4.04 4.42
CA ALA A 213 -2.01 -3.78 5.36
C ALA A 213 -1.44 -3.64 6.76
N THR A 214 -2.05 -2.76 7.54
CA THR A 214 -1.60 -2.41 8.89
C THR A 214 -2.79 -2.27 9.79
N THR A 215 -2.64 -2.82 10.99
CA THR A 215 -3.55 -2.62 12.10
C THR A 215 -3.08 -1.44 12.94
N TRP A 216 -3.96 -0.47 13.13
CA TRP A 216 -3.79 0.68 14.00
C TRP A 216 -4.51 0.46 15.34
N GLU A 217 -4.51 1.47 16.20
CA GLU A 217 -5.17 1.41 17.50
C GLU A 217 -6.69 1.17 17.35
N HIS A 218 -7.34 1.94 16.47
CA HIS A 218 -8.79 1.92 16.25
C HIS A 218 -9.20 1.59 14.82
N ASP A 219 -8.25 1.38 13.92
CA ASP A 219 -8.52 1.18 12.50
C ASP A 219 -7.69 0.03 11.92
N ILE A 220 -8.13 -0.47 10.78
CA ILE A 220 -7.27 -1.23 9.87
C ILE A 220 -7.18 -0.52 8.55
N SER A 221 -6.04 -0.68 7.88
CA SER A 221 -5.81 -0.09 6.57
C SER A 221 -5.28 -1.11 5.59
N THR A 222 -5.69 -0.95 4.34
CA THR A 222 -4.98 -1.50 3.17
C THR A 222 -4.47 -0.33 2.35
N SER A 223 -3.19 -0.36 2.00
CA SER A 223 -2.53 0.66 1.18
C SER A 223 -1.86 0.01 -0.01
N VAL A 224 -1.83 0.74 -1.12
CA VAL A 224 -0.99 0.44 -2.28
C VAL A 224 -0.06 1.62 -2.52
N LEU A 225 1.21 1.33 -2.73
CA LEU A 225 2.25 2.27 -3.14
C LEU A 225 2.73 1.88 -4.54
N THR A 226 2.55 2.79 -5.49
CA THR A 226 3.06 2.62 -6.86
C THR A 226 4.50 3.13 -6.96
N ALA A 227 5.30 2.50 -7.81
CA ALA A 227 6.72 2.80 -8.03
C ALA A 227 7.52 2.96 -6.70
N PRO A 228 7.59 1.93 -5.84
CA PRO A 228 8.23 2.02 -4.52
C PRO A 228 9.70 2.46 -4.57
N HIS A 229 10.39 2.26 -5.69
CA HIS A 229 11.75 2.76 -5.93
C HIS A 229 11.88 4.29 -5.96
N ARG A 230 10.77 5.02 -6.13
CA ARG A 230 10.71 6.49 -6.10
C ARG A 230 10.48 7.04 -4.69
N SER A 231 10.03 6.21 -3.75
CA SER A 231 9.73 6.64 -2.39
C SER A 231 10.99 7.06 -1.65
N GLN A 232 11.04 8.30 -1.14
CA GLN A 232 12.19 8.78 -0.38
C GLN A 232 12.27 8.07 0.98
N VAL A 233 11.12 7.70 1.54
CA VAL A 233 11.05 6.94 2.80
C VAL A 233 11.70 5.58 2.64
N LEU A 234 11.32 4.82 1.61
CA LEU A 234 11.87 3.49 1.37
C LEU A 234 13.35 3.53 0.98
N ARG A 235 13.76 4.51 0.16
CA ARG A 235 15.17 4.67 -0.22
C ARG A 235 16.08 4.98 0.97
N ARG A 236 15.72 5.95 1.82
CA ARG A 236 16.49 6.27 3.03
C ARG A 236 16.60 5.08 3.98
N TRP A 237 15.51 4.31 4.10
CA TRP A 237 15.55 3.11 4.91
C TRP A 237 16.43 2.01 4.29
N ALA A 238 16.38 1.83 2.98
CA ALA A 238 17.29 0.92 2.28
C ALA A 238 18.76 1.35 2.39
N GLU A 239 19.06 2.66 2.38
CA GLU A 239 20.41 3.18 2.62
C GLU A 239 20.92 2.75 4.00
N ALA A 240 20.10 2.90 5.05
CA ALA A 240 20.42 2.45 6.40
C ALA A 240 20.61 0.93 6.48
N VAL A 241 19.75 0.14 5.83
CA VAL A 241 19.92 -1.33 5.74
C VAL A 241 21.21 -1.69 5.01
N ALA A 242 21.57 -0.94 3.97
CA ALA A 242 22.76 -1.14 3.17
C ALA A 242 24.07 -0.78 3.90
N GLU A 243 24.02 -0.26 5.13
CA GLU A 243 25.17 -0.09 6.03
C GLU A 243 25.59 -1.41 6.69
N GLY A 244 24.75 -2.45 6.66
CA GLY A 244 25.09 -3.80 7.17
C GLY A 244 24.94 -4.00 8.67
N THR A 245 24.41 -3.01 9.41
CA THR A 245 24.14 -3.14 10.85
C THR A 245 23.05 -4.18 11.18
N MET A 246 22.24 -4.56 10.19
CA MET A 246 21.16 -5.55 10.30
C MET A 246 21.50 -6.90 9.66
N ASP A 247 22.74 -7.10 9.20
CA ASP A 247 23.16 -8.38 8.61
C ASP A 247 23.41 -9.41 9.70
N GLU A 248 22.85 -10.61 9.50
CA GLU A 248 23.08 -11.76 10.38
C GLU A 248 24.14 -12.68 9.74
N PRO A 249 25.12 -13.20 10.51
CA PRO A 249 26.23 -14.01 9.95
C PRO A 249 25.79 -15.26 9.18
N ASP A 250 24.65 -15.84 9.55
CA ASP A 250 24.12 -17.10 9.00
C ASP A 250 23.02 -16.88 7.92
N GLU A 251 22.86 -15.65 7.45
CA GLU A 251 21.90 -15.29 6.40
C GLU A 251 22.59 -14.58 5.22
N PRO A 252 22.02 -14.67 4.00
CA PRO A 252 22.42 -13.77 2.93
C PRO A 252 22.31 -12.31 3.38
N PRO A 253 23.34 -11.47 3.17
CA PRO A 253 23.36 -10.12 3.71
C PRO A 253 22.24 -9.27 3.12
N LEU A 254 21.41 -8.70 4.00
CA LEU A 254 20.33 -7.78 3.65
C LEU A 254 20.92 -6.51 3.04
N SER A 255 22.08 -6.09 3.51
CA SER A 255 22.79 -4.91 3.00
C SER A 255 23.09 -4.99 1.51
N LEU A 256 23.52 -6.16 1.04
CA LEU A 256 23.81 -6.39 -0.38
C LEU A 256 22.54 -6.34 -1.23
N ALA A 257 21.44 -6.93 -0.75
CA ALA A 257 20.15 -6.86 -1.44
C ALA A 257 19.62 -5.43 -1.50
N ALA A 258 19.73 -4.67 -0.40
CA ALA A 258 19.33 -3.26 -0.35
C ALA A 258 20.17 -2.39 -1.29
N ARG A 259 21.50 -2.62 -1.34
CA ARG A 259 22.40 -1.92 -2.27
C ARG A 259 22.01 -2.19 -3.72
N ARG A 260 21.83 -3.46 -4.10
CA ARG A 260 21.42 -3.85 -5.45
C ARG A 260 20.10 -3.18 -5.86
N TRP A 261 19.13 -3.12 -4.96
CA TRP A 261 17.86 -2.44 -5.22
C TRP A 261 18.02 -0.93 -5.43
N LEU A 262 18.87 -0.26 -4.63
CA LEU A 262 19.16 1.17 -4.80
C LEU A 262 19.84 1.44 -6.14
N ASP A 263 20.84 0.62 -6.49
CA ASP A 263 21.65 0.75 -7.70
C ASP A 263 20.81 0.50 -8.97
N SER A 264 19.93 -0.50 -8.96
CA SER A 264 19.09 -0.86 -10.11
C SER A 264 18.06 0.21 -10.49
N HIS A 265 17.86 1.21 -9.64
CA HIS A 265 16.90 2.30 -9.86
C HIS A 265 17.54 3.70 -9.83
N GLU A 266 18.87 3.80 -9.89
CA GLU A 266 19.54 5.10 -10.06
C GLU A 266 19.28 5.72 -11.44
N GLU A 267 19.18 4.89 -12.48
CA GLU A 267 18.99 5.35 -13.86
C GLU A 267 17.60 5.97 -14.07
N ASP A 268 16.57 5.40 -13.44
CA ASP A 268 15.20 5.93 -13.48
C ASP A 268 15.10 7.32 -12.85
N LEU A 269 15.81 7.55 -11.75
CA LEU A 269 15.86 8.87 -11.09
C LEU A 269 16.59 9.90 -11.95
N ARG A 270 17.67 9.50 -12.64
CA ARG A 270 18.39 10.37 -13.57
C ARG A 270 17.49 10.76 -14.74
N ALA A 271 16.74 9.81 -15.30
CA ALA A 271 15.81 10.05 -16.41
C ALA A 271 14.67 11.00 -16.03
N ASP A 272 14.10 10.86 -14.84
CA ASP A 272 13.03 11.75 -14.34
C ASP A 272 13.54 13.19 -14.09
N THR A 273 14.73 13.32 -13.52
CA THR A 273 15.36 14.63 -13.25
C THR A 273 15.63 15.41 -14.55
N CYS A 274 16.07 14.72 -15.61
CA CYS A 274 16.26 15.33 -16.93
C CYS A 274 14.92 15.80 -17.54
N ARG A 275 13.83 15.03 -17.37
CA ARG A 275 12.50 15.41 -17.88
C ARG A 275 11.92 16.62 -17.15
N ALA A 276 12.10 16.72 -15.83
CA ALA A 276 11.65 17.86 -15.04
C ALA A 276 12.40 19.16 -15.43
N GLY A 277 13.70 19.07 -15.73
CA GLY A 277 14.51 20.23 -16.14
C GLY A 277 14.16 20.79 -17.53
N GLN A 278 13.73 19.95 -18.48
CA GLN A 278 13.38 20.38 -19.84
C GLN A 278 12.01 21.07 -19.93
N GLY A 279 11.11 20.84 -18.96
CA GLY A 279 9.79 21.49 -18.90
C GLY A 279 9.80 22.93 -18.38
N MET A 280 10.90 23.40 -17.80
CA MET A 280 10.99 24.74 -17.18
C MET A 280 11.69 25.80 -18.05
N SER A 281 12.25 25.43 -19.20
CA SER A 281 12.99 26.36 -20.08
C SER A 281 12.16 26.91 -21.25
N GLY A 282 10.86 26.63 -21.29
CA GLY A 282 9.95 27.09 -22.35
C GLY A 282 8.77 27.88 -21.80
N SER A 283 9.00 29.11 -21.34
CA SER A 283 7.97 30.12 -21.11
C SER A 283 8.57 31.52 -21.28
#